data_AF-A0A7R9R2Z8-F1
#
_entry.id   AF-A0A7R9R2Z8-F1
#
_cell.length_a   1.000
_cell.length_b   1.000
_cell.length_c   1.000
_cell.angle_alpha   90.00
_cell.angle_beta   90.00
_cell.angle_gamma   90.00
#
_symmetry.space_group_name_H-M   'P 1'
#
loop_
_entity.id
_entity.type
_entity.pdbx_description
1 polymer ?
#
loop_
_entity_poly.entity_id
_entity_poly.type
_entity_poly.pdbx_seq_one_letter_code
_entity_poly.pdbx_strand_id
1 'polypeptide(L)'
;MKLSVILGVGQMFFGVMLSLWNHKYFQNRLNIMCEFIPQMIFLMSIFGYMNLMIFAKWFKYDSTRSGCAPSILINLINMFLYKYVADDDPSAACYLKDWYAGQKFFQTILLLSALSCIPWMLFVKPYILKKQHELRERFHPRNEVLVDGEA
;
A
#
# COMPACT_ATOMS: atom_id res chain seq x y z
N MET A 1 -20.01 3.65 -11.71
CA MET A 1 -19.05 3.95 -10.62
C MET A 1 -18.03 2.83 -10.37
N LYS A 2 -18.44 1.56 -10.17
CA LYS A 2 -17.52 0.45 -9.83
C LYS A 2 -16.39 0.23 -10.85
N LEU A 3 -16.72 0.32 -12.15
CA LEU A 3 -15.74 0.20 -13.24
C LEU A 3 -14.66 1.29 -13.19
N SER A 4 -15.04 2.53 -12.88
CA SER A 4 -14.11 3.67 -12.77
C SER A 4 -13.09 3.45 -11.65
N VAL A 5 -13.51 2.85 -10.54
CA VAL A 5 -12.62 2.51 -9.42
C VAL A 5 -11.62 1.42 -9.84
N ILE A 6 -12.07 0.38 -10.53
CA ILE A 6 -11.20 -0.70 -11.04
C ILE A 6 -10.16 -0.13 -12.02
N LEU A 7 -10.61 0.69 -12.98
CA LEU A 7 -9.72 1.32 -13.95
C LEU A 7 -8.73 2.29 -13.31
N GLY A 8 -9.17 3.08 -12.33
CA GLY A 8 -8.30 4.00 -11.59
C GLY A 8 -7.20 3.28 -10.80
N VAL A 9 -7.55 2.20 -10.10
CA VAL A 9 -6.56 1.38 -9.38
C VAL A 9 -5.62 0.66 -10.36
N GLY A 10 -6.15 0.18 -11.49
CA GLY A 10 -5.35 -0.40 -12.56
C GLY A 10 -4.32 0.59 -13.11
N GLN A 11 -4.71 1.85 -13.34
CA GLN A 11 -3.80 2.91 -13.76
C GLN A 11 -2.72 3.19 -12.71
N MET A 12 -3.08 3.27 -11.42
CA MET A 12 -2.10 3.44 -10.34
C MET A 12 -1.11 2.29 -10.27
N PHE A 13 -1.59 1.05 -10.39
CA PHE A 13 -0.74 -0.15 -10.41
C PHE A 13 0.24 -0.11 -11.58
N PHE A 14 -0.24 0.25 -12.77
CA PHE A 14 0.60 0.41 -13.95
C PHE A 14 1.69 1.48 -13.75
N GLY A 15 1.35 2.62 -13.13
CA GLY A 15 2.32 3.65 -12.78
C GLY A 15 3.44 3.14 -11.86
N VAL A 16 3.10 2.32 -10.86
CA VAL A 16 4.09 1.71 -9.95
C VAL A 16 4.95 0.67 -10.68
N MET A 17 4.38 -0.10 -11.62
CA MET A 17 5.15 -1.03 -12.48
C MET A 17 6.17 -0.29 -13.36
N LEU A 18 5.79 0.85 -13.94
CA LEU A 18 6.73 1.69 -14.72
C LEU A 18 7.86 2.22 -13.84
N SER A 19 7.57 2.61 -12.60
CA SER A 19 8.60 3.02 -11.62
C SER A 19 9.62 1.89 -11.36
N LEU A 20 9.16 0.64 -11.22
CA LEU A 20 10.05 -0.52 -11.11
C LEU A 20 10.94 -0.69 -12.34
N TRP A 21 10.37 -0.54 -13.53
CA TRP A 21 11.15 -0.67 -14.77
C TRP A 21 12.22 0.41 -14.87
N ASN A 22 11.89 1.64 -14.49
CA ASN A 22 12.82 2.77 -14.45
C ASN A 22 13.99 2.50 -13.47
N HIS A 23 13.70 2.08 -12.24
CA HIS A 23 14.75 1.79 -11.27
C HIS A 23 15.59 0.56 -11.61
N LYS A 24 15.00 -0.43 -12.31
CA LYS A 24 15.73 -1.60 -12.84
C LYS A 24 16.71 -1.18 -13.93
N TYR A 25 16.32 -0.26 -14.81
CA TYR A 25 17.19 0.28 -15.86
C TYR A 25 18.38 1.06 -15.26
N PHE A 26 18.14 1.94 -14.30
CA PHE A 26 19.19 2.74 -13.63
C PHE A 26 20.01 1.97 -12.56
N GLN A 27 19.77 0.66 -12.39
CA GLN A 27 20.45 -0.22 -11.39
C GLN A 27 20.40 0.27 -9.93
N ASN A 28 19.53 1.22 -9.60
CA ASN A 28 19.37 1.77 -8.25
C ASN A 28 18.49 0.85 -7.39
N ARG A 29 19.01 -0.33 -7.05
CA ARG A 29 18.30 -1.37 -6.28
C ARG A 29 17.84 -0.90 -4.90
N LEU A 30 18.51 0.09 -4.32
CA LEU A 30 18.13 0.71 -3.05
C LEU A 30 16.73 1.34 -3.12
N ASN A 31 16.45 2.16 -4.15
CA ASN A 31 15.12 2.77 -4.29
C ASN A 31 14.03 1.73 -4.58
N ILE A 32 14.35 0.62 -5.26
CA ILE A 32 13.40 -0.47 -5.49
C ILE A 32 12.94 -1.07 -4.15
N MET A 33 13.88 -1.39 -3.26
CA MET A 33 13.54 -2.00 -1.98
C MET A 33 12.82 -1.03 -1.02
N CYS A 34 13.19 0.25 -1.08
CA CYS A 34 12.76 1.25 -0.11
C CYS A 34 11.49 2.02 -0.51
N GLU A 35 11.18 2.09 -1.81
CA GLU A 35 10.06 2.86 -2.33
C GLU A 35 9.05 1.96 -3.04
N PHE A 36 9.50 1.10 -3.96
CA PHE A 36 8.58 0.25 -4.73
C PHE A 36 7.89 -0.82 -3.87
N ILE A 37 8.63 -1.53 -3.01
CA ILE A 37 8.03 -2.58 -2.15
C ILE A 37 6.95 -2.02 -1.22
N PRO A 38 7.21 -1.00 -0.38
CA PRO A 38 6.18 -0.48 0.51
C PRO A 38 5.00 0.15 -0.27
N GLN A 39 5.26 0.80 -1.40
CA GLN A 39 4.20 1.36 -2.25
C GLN A 39 3.29 0.26 -2.83
N MET A 40 3.87 -0.86 -3.26
CA MET A 40 3.12 -2.02 -3.76
C MET A 40 2.30 -2.71 -2.68
N ILE A 41 2.88 -2.93 -1.50
CA ILE A 41 2.19 -3.56 -0.37
C ILE A 41 1.02 -2.67 0.06
N PHE A 42 1.25 -1.37 0.24
CA PHE A 42 0.20 -0.41 0.63
C PHE A 42 -0.95 -0.37 -0.38
N LEU A 43 -0.63 -0.27 -1.69
CA LEU A 43 -1.62 -0.23 -2.75
C LEU A 43 -2.45 -1.53 -2.78
N MET A 44 -1.82 -2.69 -2.69
CA MET A 44 -2.53 -3.98 -2.70
C MET A 44 -3.33 -4.22 -1.42
N SER A 45 -2.85 -3.77 -0.26
CA SER A 45 -3.56 -3.91 1.02
C SER A 45 -4.89 -3.14 1.06
N ILE A 46 -4.94 -1.93 0.50
CA ILE A 46 -6.15 -1.09 0.57
C ILE A 46 -6.98 -1.27 -0.70
N PHE A 47 -6.40 -0.90 -1.84
CA PHE A 47 -7.11 -0.87 -3.10
C PHE A 47 -7.23 -2.26 -3.73
N GLY A 48 -6.23 -3.13 -3.54
CA GLY A 48 -6.33 -4.52 -3.99
C GLY A 48 -7.46 -5.27 -3.27
N TYR A 49 -7.54 -5.15 -1.94
CA TYR A 49 -8.65 -5.72 -1.16
C TYR A 49 -10.02 -5.22 -1.60
N MET A 50 -10.15 -3.90 -1.84
CA MET A 50 -11.38 -3.32 -2.34
C MET A 50 -11.79 -3.89 -3.71
N ASN A 51 -10.84 -4.05 -4.64
CA ASN A 51 -11.12 -4.63 -5.95
C ASN A 51 -11.56 -6.10 -5.83
N LEU A 52 -10.90 -6.89 -4.97
CA LEU A 52 -11.30 -8.27 -4.68
C LEU A 52 -12.74 -8.34 -4.14
N MET A 53 -13.14 -7.41 -3.28
CA MET A 53 -14.53 -7.32 -2.81
C MET A 53 -15.53 -6.99 -3.92
N ILE A 54 -15.17 -6.13 -4.87
CA ILE A 54 -16.03 -5.81 -6.03
C ILE A 54 -16.24 -7.06 -6.89
N PHE A 55 -15.15 -7.79 -7.20
CA PHE A 55 -15.25 -9.05 -7.93
C PHE A 55 -16.06 -10.09 -7.16
N ALA A 56 -15.79 -10.28 -5.87
CA ALA A 56 -16.56 -11.22 -5.03
C ALA A 56 -18.05 -10.87 -5.00
N LYS A 57 -18.41 -9.59 -4.98
CA LYS A 57 -19.81 -9.15 -5.08
C LYS A 57 -20.44 -9.52 -6.42
N TRP A 58 -19.70 -9.40 -7.53
CA TRP A 58 -20.16 -9.83 -8.85
C TRP A 58 -20.39 -11.34 -8.96
N PHE A 59 -19.55 -12.15 -8.30
CA PHE A 59 -19.69 -13.61 -8.36
C PHE A 59 -20.72 -14.18 -7.38
N LYS A 60 -20.93 -13.56 -6.21
CA LYS A 60 -21.67 -14.16 -5.08
C LYS A 60 -23.07 -13.59 -4.84
N TYR A 61 -23.35 -12.35 -5.23
CA TYR A 61 -24.63 -11.68 -4.92
C TYR A 61 -25.49 -11.51 -6.17
N ASP A 62 -26.57 -12.28 -6.26
CA ASP A 62 -27.67 -12.09 -7.20
C ASP A 62 -28.74 -11.12 -6.63
N SER A 63 -29.61 -10.59 -7.51
CA SER A 63 -30.57 -9.49 -7.26
C SER A 63 -31.52 -9.70 -6.08
N THR A 64 -31.62 -10.91 -5.54
CA THR A 64 -32.53 -11.33 -4.45
C THR A 64 -32.18 -10.79 -3.05
N ARG A 65 -30.94 -10.30 -2.82
CA ARG A 65 -30.49 -9.79 -1.49
C ARG A 65 -30.06 -8.31 -1.51
N SER A 66 -30.66 -7.51 -2.37
CA SER A 66 -30.24 -6.12 -2.64
C SER A 66 -30.34 -5.17 -1.44
N GLY A 67 -31.31 -5.36 -0.53
CA GLY A 67 -31.51 -4.47 0.63
C GLY A 67 -30.52 -4.65 1.79
N CYS A 68 -29.85 -5.80 1.84
CA CYS A 68 -28.89 -6.17 2.87
C CYS A 68 -27.44 -6.11 2.37
N ALA A 69 -27.19 -5.57 1.18
CA ALA A 69 -25.87 -5.60 0.56
C ALA A 69 -24.96 -4.50 1.16
N PRO A 70 -24.02 -4.83 2.07
CA PRO A 70 -23.01 -3.91 2.60
C PRO A 70 -22.32 -3.09 1.51
N SER A 71 -22.13 -1.81 1.80
CA SER A 71 -21.41 -0.90 0.92
C SER A 71 -19.90 -1.10 1.09
N ILE A 72 -19.20 -1.32 -0.03
CA ILE A 72 -17.78 -1.65 -0.02
C ILE A 72 -16.95 -0.51 0.60
N LEU A 73 -17.38 0.73 0.38
CA LEU A 73 -16.73 1.92 0.93
C LEU A 73 -16.90 2.03 2.45
N ILE A 74 -18.09 1.76 3.02
CA ILE A 74 -18.27 1.78 4.48
C ILE A 74 -17.46 0.67 5.15
N ASN A 75 -17.34 -0.49 4.50
CA ASN A 75 -16.52 -1.58 5.01
C ASN A 75 -15.03 -1.19 5.07
N LEU A 76 -14.54 -0.48 4.05
CA LEU A 76 -13.18 0.06 4.06
C LEU A 76 -12.98 1.07 5.20
N ILE A 77 -13.93 1.98 5.43
CA ILE A 77 -13.88 2.94 6.53
C ILE A 77 -13.87 2.22 7.89
N ASN A 78 -14.76 1.25 8.08
CA ASN A 78 -14.87 0.49 9.32
C ASN A 78 -13.61 -0.35 9.59
N MET A 79 -12.95 -0.85 8.55
CA MET A 79 -11.64 -1.52 8.67
C MET A 79 -10.56 -0.59 9.24
N PHE A 80 -10.45 0.66 8.73
CA PHE A 80 -9.51 1.64 9.27
C PHE A 80 -9.86 2.10 10.68
N LEU A 81 -11.15 2.22 10.99
CA LEU A 81 -11.65 2.63 12.30
C LEU A 81 -11.72 1.47 13.30
N TYR A 82 -11.35 0.25 12.88
CA TYR A 82 -11.40 -0.98 13.67
C TYR A 82 -12.79 -1.24 14.29
N LYS A 83 -13.86 -0.89 13.58
CA LYS A 83 -15.25 -1.09 14.02
C LYS A 83 -15.81 -2.37 13.42
N TYR A 84 -15.81 -3.43 14.21
CA TYR A 84 -16.45 -4.70 13.89
C TYR A 84 -17.67 -4.87 14.79
N VAL A 85 -18.85 -5.05 14.21
CA VAL A 85 -20.07 -5.35 14.96
C VAL A 85 -20.12 -6.85 15.20
N ALA A 86 -20.47 -7.27 16.41
CA ALA A 86 -20.62 -8.68 16.74
C ALA A 86 -21.79 -9.28 15.93
N ASP A 87 -21.60 -10.50 15.44
CA ASP A 87 -22.53 -11.17 14.53
C ASP A 87 -23.91 -11.47 15.19
N ASP A 88 -23.95 -11.40 16.53
CA ASP A 88 -25.08 -11.76 17.40
C ASP A 88 -25.97 -10.57 17.80
N ASP A 89 -25.67 -9.33 17.39
CA ASP A 89 -26.53 -8.18 17.70
C ASP A 89 -27.72 -8.10 16.71
N PRO A 90 -28.96 -8.40 17.13
CA PRO A 90 -30.13 -8.39 16.25
C PRO A 90 -30.55 -6.96 15.85
N SER A 91 -30.06 -5.94 16.56
CA SER A 91 -30.25 -4.52 16.28
C SER A 91 -29.21 -3.92 15.32
N ALA A 92 -28.19 -4.69 14.93
CA ALA A 92 -27.20 -4.24 13.96
C ALA A 92 -27.82 -4.19 12.57
N ALA A 93 -27.67 -3.05 11.88
CA ALA A 93 -28.18 -2.92 10.53
C ALA A 93 -27.50 -3.95 9.60
N CYS A 94 -28.29 -4.62 8.76
CA CYS A 94 -27.86 -5.75 7.93
C CYS A 94 -26.61 -5.50 7.05
N TYR A 95 -26.32 -4.22 6.75
CA TYR A 95 -25.15 -3.78 5.99
C TYR A 95 -23.85 -3.72 6.80
N LEU A 96 -23.87 -3.97 8.11
CA LEU A 96 -22.67 -4.11 8.96
C LEU A 96 -22.27 -5.57 9.23
N LYS A 97 -23.08 -6.54 8.78
CA LYS A 97 -22.81 -7.96 9.01
C LYS A 97 -21.63 -8.43 8.14
N ASP A 98 -20.81 -9.33 8.69
CA ASP A 98 -19.60 -9.81 8.03
C ASP A 98 -19.92 -10.61 6.74
N TRP A 99 -19.11 -10.43 5.70
CA TRP A 99 -19.30 -11.09 4.39
C TRP A 99 -18.90 -12.56 4.40
N TYR A 100 -17.91 -12.91 5.21
CA TYR A 100 -17.30 -14.22 5.31
C TYR A 100 -16.65 -14.43 6.67
N ALA A 101 -16.64 -15.68 7.14
CA ALA A 101 -15.99 -16.05 8.39
C ALA A 101 -14.48 -15.73 8.32
N GLY A 102 -14.00 -14.92 9.26
CA GLY A 102 -12.59 -14.49 9.30
C GLY A 102 -12.28 -13.15 8.63
N GLN A 103 -13.30 -12.37 8.20
CA GLN A 103 -13.10 -11.03 7.64
C GLN A 103 -12.21 -10.14 8.52
N LYS A 104 -12.47 -10.12 9.83
CA LYS A 104 -11.67 -9.36 10.81
C LYS A 104 -10.20 -9.74 10.80
N PHE A 105 -9.86 -11.02 10.65
CA PHE A 105 -8.48 -11.49 10.66
C PHE A 105 -7.70 -10.96 9.46
N PHE A 106 -8.20 -11.15 8.24
CA PHE A 106 -7.56 -10.64 7.04
C PHE A 106 -7.49 -9.11 7.07
N GLN A 107 -8.59 -8.42 7.39
CA GLN A 107 -8.59 -6.95 7.47
C GLN A 107 -7.58 -6.43 8.49
N THR A 108 -7.42 -7.08 9.64
CA THR A 108 -6.40 -6.69 10.62
C THR A 108 -4.98 -6.87 10.06
N ILE A 109 -4.68 -7.98 9.39
CA ILE A 109 -3.35 -8.21 8.78
C ILE A 109 -3.06 -7.17 7.70
N LEU A 110 -4.02 -6.91 6.79
CA LEU A 110 -3.85 -5.93 5.72
C LEU A 110 -3.67 -4.50 6.26
N LEU A 111 -4.34 -4.16 7.36
CA LEU A 111 -4.17 -2.87 8.03
C LEU A 111 -2.78 -2.75 8.67
N LEU A 112 -2.33 -3.79 9.38
CA LEU A 112 -1.01 -3.81 10.02
C LEU A 112 0.12 -3.71 8.98
N SER A 113 -0.01 -4.40 7.84
CA SER A 113 0.96 -4.29 6.75
C SER A 113 0.96 -2.90 6.12
N ALA A 114 -0.20 -2.25 5.98
CA ALA A 114 -0.28 -0.89 5.46
C ALA A 114 0.33 0.14 6.43
N LEU A 115 0.08 -0.01 7.74
CA LEU A 115 0.62 0.88 8.77
C LEU A 115 2.14 0.74 8.91
N SER A 116 2.70 -0.47 8.79
CA SER A 116 4.15 -0.69 8.86
C SER A 116 4.91 -0.14 7.64
N CYS A 117 4.24 0.03 6.49
CA CYS A 117 4.85 0.65 5.31
C CYS A 117 5.14 2.15 5.48
N ILE A 118 4.38 2.86 6.32
CA ILE A 118 4.56 4.30 6.59
C ILE A 118 5.93 4.60 7.22
N PRO A 119 6.32 4.01 8.38
CA PRO A 119 7.63 4.23 8.94
C PRO A 119 8.75 3.69 8.04
N TRP A 120 8.49 2.60 7.30
CA TRP A 120 9.46 2.06 6.35
C TRP A 120 9.84 3.10 5.29
N MET A 121 8.86 3.76 4.65
CA MET A 121 9.14 4.77 3.64
C MET A 121 9.74 6.04 4.24
N LEU A 122 9.29 6.44 5.44
CA LEU A 122 9.71 7.69 6.10
C LEU A 122 11.16 7.66 6.57
N PHE A 123 11.63 6.57 7.20
CA PHE A 123 12.98 6.51 7.78
C PHE A 123 14.05 6.05 6.80
N VAL A 124 13.70 5.15 5.88
CA VAL A 124 14.71 4.49 5.06
C VAL A 124 15.28 5.43 4.00
N LYS A 125 14.46 6.30 3.41
CA LYS A 125 14.89 7.28 2.39
C LYS A 125 15.88 8.34 2.93
N PRO A 126 15.62 9.05 4.05
CA PRO A 126 16.57 10.01 4.61
C PRO A 126 17.83 9.34 5.16
N TYR A 127 17.72 8.12 5.70
CA TYR A 127 18.88 7.38 6.18
C TYR A 127 19.86 7.04 5.03
N ILE A 128 19.34 6.58 3.90
CA ILE A 128 20.15 6.30 2.71
C ILE A 128 20.78 7.58 2.16
N LEU A 129 20.01 8.67 2.09
CA LEU A 129 20.52 9.95 1.57
C LEU A 129 21.65 10.51 2.44
N LYS A 130 21.51 10.43 3.77
CA LYS A 130 22.57 10.81 4.71
C LYS A 130 23.85 10.00 4.49
N LYS A 131 23.72 8.67 4.35
CA LYS A 131 24.87 7.79 4.13
C LYS A 131 25.58 8.08 2.80
N GLN A 132 24.84 8.42 1.74
CA GLN A 132 25.42 8.83 0.46
C GLN A 132 26.13 10.19 0.56
N HIS A 133 25.60 11.12 1.36
CA HIS A 133 26.25 12.41 1.61
C HIS A 133 27.60 12.23 2.33
N GLU A 134 27.63 11.45 3.43
CA GLU A 134 28.85 11.17 4.18
C GLU A 134 29.91 10.42 3.34
N LEU A 135 29.49 9.51 2.46
CA LEU A 135 30.41 8.84 1.54
C LEU A 135 30.99 9.82 0.50
N ARG A 136 30.16 10.71 -0.06
CA ARG A 136 30.62 11.71 -1.03
C ARG A 136 31.61 12.69 -0.40
N GLU A 137 31.37 13.09 0.85
CA GLU A 137 32.30 13.93 1.62
C GLU A 137 33.63 13.22 1.92
N ARG A 138 33.67 11.90 2.14
CA ARG A 138 34.94 11.17 2.35
C ARG A 138 35.80 11.03 1.09
N PHE A 139 35.22 11.08 -0.10
CA PHE A 139 35.96 10.96 -1.37
C PHE A 139 36.46 12.31 -1.93
N HIS A 140 35.92 13.44 -1.48
CA HIS A 140 36.36 14.77 -1.94
C HIS A 140 37.69 15.31 -1.33
N PRO A 141 38.10 15.04 -0.07
CA PRO A 141 39.29 15.64 0.53
C PRO A 141 40.63 15.12 -0.03
N ARG A 142 40.63 14.14 -0.94
CA ARG A 142 41.88 13.55 -1.47
C ARG A 142 42.40 14.22 -2.75
N ASN A 143 41.55 14.95 -3.48
CA ASN A 143 41.97 15.59 -4.74
C ASN A 143 42.54 17.01 -4.55
N GLU A 144 42.22 17.70 -3.46
CA GLU A 144 42.83 19.01 -3.18
C GLU A 144 44.24 18.85 -2.61
N VAL A 145 44.49 17.84 -1.75
CA VAL A 145 45.80 17.62 -1.12
C VAL A 145 46.89 17.15 -2.10
N LEU A 146 46.53 16.58 -3.25
CA LEU A 146 47.51 16.16 -4.27
C LEU A 146 47.95 17.29 -5.20
N VAL A 147 47.20 18.40 -5.29
CA VAL A 147 47.57 19.56 -6.13
C VAL A 147 48.52 20.50 -5.38
N ASP A 148 48.43 20.59 -4.06
CA ASP A 148 49.31 21.43 -3.23
C ASP A 148 50.68 20.79 -2.92
N GLY A 149 50.91 19.53 -3.32
CA GLY A 149 52.16 18.79 -3.09
C GLY A 149 53.15 18.81 -4.27
N GLU A 150 52.77 19.38 -5.42
CA GLU A 150 53.60 19.44 -6.63
C GLU A 150 54.02 20.87 -7.03
N ALA A 151 53.88 21.86 -6.13
CA ALA A 151 54.32 23.25 -6.34
C ALA A 151 55.58 23.61 -5.54
#